data_AF-M7TGP5-F1
#
_entry.id   AF-M7TGP5-F1
#
_cell.length_a   1.000
_cell.length_b   1.000
_cell.length_c   1.000
_cell.angle_alpha   90.00
_cell.angle_beta   90.00
_cell.angle_gamma   90.00
#
_symmetry.space_group_name_H-M   'P 1'
#
loop_
_entity.id
_entity.type
_entity.pdbx_description
1 polymer ?
#
loop_
_entity_poly.entity_id
_entity_poly.type
_entity_poly.pdbx_seq_one_letter_code
_entity_poly.pdbx_strand_id
1 'polypeptide(L)'
;MDSKYWIERCQQLEARIIEQDREMKDKTQQLEDAYEHTKFVESERKSLRQEIKNMRIEMEIQQKNTNILARIGVAVRVRFLEHAKSQVMGLHKRNLNTSFIRRGNDVAHRAYGAVDAAIFAGNHLTDLEKRQLEGVYGLIYDGLCPQNYGSMPPRMLQAINHQGSVVSLYALNNGSMSIRDKQAAGDSMDFLKNKRIELGDEAFEKYEDVARHLQRLGEFADLIIAKSRRQGALAHGASPGTLSTSYGPPQTSPFRQNCPTSPHSHLDKSFRKGHNPPLNQ
;
A
#
# COMPACT_ATOMS: atom_id res chain seq x y z
N MET A 1 -7.44 74.27 65.69
CA MET A 1 -6.82 73.04 65.13
C MET A 1 -5.33 73.28 65.04
N ASP A 2 -4.53 72.30 65.48
CA ASP A 2 -3.09 72.45 65.68
C ASP A 2 -2.31 72.17 64.37
N SER A 3 -1.24 72.92 64.12
CA SER A 3 -0.41 72.81 62.89
C SER A 3 0.18 71.41 62.72
N LYS A 4 0.54 70.79 63.85
CA LYS A 4 1.07 69.43 63.92
C LYS A 4 0.11 68.37 63.36
N TYR A 5 -1.19 68.54 63.58
CA TYR A 5 -2.22 67.63 63.08
C TYR A 5 -2.27 67.61 61.55
N TRP A 6 -2.17 68.79 60.92
CA TRP A 6 -2.18 68.89 59.45
C TRP A 6 -0.92 68.31 58.83
N ILE A 7 0.25 68.49 59.46
CA ILE A 7 1.52 67.91 59.00
C ILE A 7 1.46 66.37 59.06
N GLU A 8 1.01 65.79 60.18
CA GLU A 8 0.87 64.35 60.33
C GLU A 8 -0.16 63.78 59.33
N ARG A 9 -1.26 64.50 59.08
CA ARG A 9 -2.26 64.09 58.09
C ARG A 9 -1.70 64.10 56.67
N CYS A 10 -0.90 65.10 56.30
CA CYS A 10 -0.22 65.14 55.00
C CYS A 10 0.77 63.98 54.84
N GLN A 11 1.61 63.71 55.85
CA GLN A 11 2.55 62.59 55.83
C GLN A 11 1.85 61.23 55.68
N GLN A 12 0.71 61.03 56.36
CA GLN A 12 -0.09 59.81 56.22
C GLN A 12 -0.69 59.65 54.81
N LEU A 13 -1.14 60.76 54.21
CA LEU A 13 -1.69 60.74 52.85
C LEU A 13 -0.59 60.49 51.81
N GLU A 14 0.59 61.11 51.95
CA GLU A 14 1.75 60.88 51.10
C GLU A 14 2.20 59.41 51.16
N ALA A 15 2.32 58.84 52.37
CA ALA A 15 2.65 57.43 52.54
C ALA A 15 1.61 56.49 51.88
N ARG A 16 0.32 56.83 51.99
CA ARG A 16 -0.75 56.05 51.35
C ARG A 16 -0.73 56.17 49.82
N ILE A 17 -0.43 57.34 49.27
CA ILE A 17 -0.27 57.54 47.82
C ILE A 17 0.91 56.71 47.31
N ILE A 18 2.05 56.76 47.98
CA ILE A 18 3.24 55.97 47.61
C ILE A 18 2.94 54.46 47.62
N GLU A 19 2.23 53.98 48.63
CA GLU A 19 1.85 52.57 48.72
C GLU A 19 0.87 52.17 47.60
N GLN A 20 -0.13 53.01 47.32
CA GLN A 20 -1.07 52.78 46.22
C GLN A 20 -0.38 52.79 44.87
N ASP A 21 0.59 53.69 44.64
CA ASP A 21 1.36 53.74 43.39
C ASP A 21 2.20 52.48 43.20
N ARG A 22 2.79 51.93 44.27
CA ARG A 22 3.50 50.64 44.23
C ARG A 22 2.55 49.50 43.91
N GLU A 23 1.41 49.41 44.59
CA GLU A 23 0.40 48.39 44.35
C GLU A 23 -0.14 48.43 42.91
N MET A 24 -0.39 49.64 42.39
CA MET A 24 -0.82 49.85 41.00
C MET A 24 0.25 49.40 39.99
N LYS A 25 1.53 49.67 40.28
CA LYS A 25 2.64 49.23 39.43
C LYS A 25 2.76 47.71 39.41
N ASP A 26 2.69 47.04 40.57
CA ASP A 26 2.76 45.58 40.66
C ASP A 26 1.58 44.91 39.95
N LYS A 27 0.37 45.44 40.12
CA LYS A 27 -0.83 44.96 39.39
C LYS A 27 -0.70 45.15 37.89
N THR A 28 -0.12 46.25 37.44
CA THR A 28 0.11 46.51 36.00
C THR A 28 1.10 45.49 35.43
N GLN A 29 2.18 45.18 36.14
CA GLN A 29 3.13 44.15 35.73
C GLN A 29 2.48 42.76 35.66
N GLN A 30 1.69 42.39 36.67
CA GLN A 30 0.96 41.12 36.67
C GLN A 30 -0.01 41.00 35.47
N LEU A 31 -0.67 42.10 35.09
CA LEU A 31 -1.54 42.12 33.92
C LEU A 31 -0.76 41.96 32.62
N GLU A 32 0.42 42.58 32.51
CA GLU A 32 1.29 42.46 31.34
C GLU A 32 1.84 41.02 31.20
N ASP A 33 2.31 40.43 32.30
CA ASP A 33 2.78 39.03 32.33
C ASP A 33 1.65 38.06 31.97
N ALA A 34 0.43 38.28 32.51
CA ALA A 34 -0.74 37.47 32.18
C ALA A 34 -1.16 37.62 30.71
N TYR A 35 -1.01 38.81 30.15
CA TYR A 35 -1.31 39.09 28.75
C TYR A 35 -0.30 38.39 27.81
N GLU A 36 0.99 38.45 28.11
CA GLU A 36 2.02 37.74 27.34
C GLU A 36 1.88 36.22 27.46
N HIS A 37 1.58 35.70 28.65
CA HIS A 37 1.26 34.29 28.83
C HIS A 37 0.03 33.87 28.01
N THR A 38 -1.02 34.71 27.97
CA THR A 38 -2.22 34.44 27.16
C THR A 38 -1.89 34.39 25.67
N LYS A 39 -1.08 35.33 25.16
CA LYS A 39 -0.60 35.28 23.75
C LYS A 39 0.17 34.01 23.44
N PHE A 40 1.09 33.61 24.34
CA PHE A 40 1.86 32.39 24.17
C PHE A 40 0.95 31.17 24.07
N VAL A 41 0.03 30.99 25.04
CA VAL A 41 -0.93 29.88 25.05
C VAL A 41 -1.83 29.91 23.81
N GLU A 42 -2.27 31.09 23.36
CA GLU A 42 -3.05 31.19 22.12
C GLU A 42 -2.27 30.75 20.88
N SER A 43 -0.98 31.09 20.80
CA SER A 43 -0.11 30.67 19.70
C SER A 43 0.11 29.15 19.69
N GLU A 44 0.36 28.56 20.86
CA GLU A 44 0.50 27.12 21.03
C GLU A 44 -0.82 26.39 20.69
N ARG A 45 -1.95 26.92 21.16
CA ARG A 45 -3.28 26.39 20.83
C ARG A 45 -3.55 26.43 19.33
N LYS A 46 -3.12 27.47 18.62
CA LYS A 46 -3.24 27.56 17.15
C LYS A 46 -2.37 26.50 16.47
N SER A 47 -1.13 26.33 16.92
CA SER A 47 -0.21 25.31 16.40
C SER A 47 -0.79 23.89 16.58
N LEU A 48 -1.19 23.53 17.80
CA LEU A 48 -1.77 22.23 18.12
C LEU A 48 -3.07 21.96 17.34
N ARG A 49 -3.91 22.99 17.15
CA ARG A 49 -5.12 22.85 16.31
C ARG A 49 -4.77 22.53 14.87
N GLN A 50 -3.71 23.12 14.33
CA GLN A 50 -3.26 22.84 12.97
C GLN A 50 -2.66 21.43 12.86
N GLU A 51 -1.90 20.99 13.85
CA GLU A 51 -1.36 19.63 13.92
C GLU A 51 -2.48 18.58 13.99
N ILE A 52 -3.47 18.77 14.86
CA ILE A 52 -4.66 17.90 14.95
C ILE A 52 -5.41 17.85 13.62
N LYS A 53 -5.52 19.00 12.93
CA LYS A 53 -6.16 19.05 11.60
C LYS A 53 -5.38 18.23 10.58
N ASN A 54 -4.06 18.35 10.55
CA ASN A 54 -3.20 17.60 9.64
C ASN A 54 -3.28 16.09 9.93
N MET A 55 -3.18 15.68 11.20
CA MET A 55 -3.32 14.28 11.61
C MET A 55 -4.68 13.68 11.22
N ARG A 56 -5.77 14.44 11.37
CA ARG A 56 -7.10 13.97 10.94
C ARG A 56 -7.18 13.71 9.44
N ILE A 57 -6.61 14.59 8.62
CA ILE A 57 -6.56 14.43 7.16
C ILE A 57 -5.75 13.18 6.80
N GLU A 58 -4.59 12.99 7.43
CA GLU A 58 -3.74 11.82 7.19
C GLU A 58 -4.46 10.51 7.58
N MET A 59 -5.11 10.48 8.74
CA MET A 59 -5.93 9.35 9.18
C MET A 59 -7.06 9.04 8.19
N GLU A 60 -7.75 10.06 7.66
CA GLU A 60 -8.83 9.86 6.68
C GLU A 60 -8.31 9.26 5.38
N ILE A 61 -7.15 9.73 4.90
CA ILE A 61 -6.48 9.19 3.70
C ILE A 61 -6.07 7.74 3.93
N GLN A 62 -5.43 7.43 5.07
CA GLN A 62 -5.04 6.07 5.43
C GLN A 62 -6.27 5.15 5.51
N GLN A 63 -7.33 5.59 6.20
CA GLN A 63 -8.58 4.81 6.31
C GLN A 63 -9.19 4.54 4.94
N LYS A 64 -9.22 5.53 4.04
CA LYS A 64 -9.71 5.36 2.67
C LYS A 64 -8.88 4.34 1.89
N ASN A 65 -7.55 4.42 1.99
CA ASN A 65 -6.63 3.50 1.32
C ASN A 65 -6.78 2.06 1.83
N THR A 66 -6.81 1.87 3.15
CA THR A 66 -7.03 0.56 3.77
C THR A 66 -8.38 -0.03 3.37
N ASN A 67 -9.44 0.78 3.33
CA ASN A 67 -10.76 0.32 2.87
C ASN A 67 -10.74 -0.15 1.41
N ILE A 68 -10.02 0.55 0.51
CA ILE A 68 -9.93 0.14 -0.90
C ILE A 68 -9.15 -1.17 -1.03
N LEU A 69 -8.02 -1.31 -0.35
CA LEU A 69 -7.22 -2.54 -0.33
C LEU A 69 -8.04 -3.72 0.22
N ALA A 70 -8.77 -3.51 1.31
CA ALA A 70 -9.66 -4.53 1.88
C ALA A 70 -10.75 -4.95 0.87
N ARG A 71 -11.37 -4.00 0.16
CA ARG A 71 -12.39 -4.30 -0.87
C ARG A 71 -11.81 -5.13 -2.02
N ILE A 72 -10.59 -4.84 -2.45
CA ILE A 72 -9.89 -5.64 -3.47
C ILE A 72 -9.63 -7.05 -2.95
N GLY A 73 -9.07 -7.18 -1.74
CA GLY A 73 -8.84 -8.47 -1.09
C GLY A 73 -10.10 -9.30 -0.97
N VAL A 74 -11.22 -8.69 -0.54
CA VAL A 74 -12.53 -9.35 -0.46
C VAL A 74 -12.98 -9.84 -1.83
N ALA A 75 -12.93 -9.02 -2.88
CA ALA A 75 -13.35 -9.43 -4.22
C ALA A 75 -12.52 -10.61 -4.75
N VAL A 76 -11.20 -10.60 -4.53
CA VAL A 76 -10.31 -11.72 -4.91
C VAL A 76 -10.66 -12.99 -4.14
N ARG A 77 -10.84 -12.91 -2.81
CA ARG A 77 -11.15 -14.09 -1.96
C ARG A 77 -12.54 -14.64 -2.25
N VAL A 78 -13.54 -13.79 -2.47
CA VAL A 78 -14.89 -14.21 -2.87
C VAL A 78 -14.87 -14.97 -4.19
N ARG A 79 -14.08 -14.53 -5.19
CA ARG A 79 -13.89 -15.29 -6.44
C ARG A 79 -13.34 -16.69 -6.17
N PHE A 80 -12.32 -16.82 -5.33
CA PHE A 80 -11.75 -18.14 -5.02
C PHE A 80 -12.76 -19.07 -4.34
N LEU A 81 -13.53 -18.54 -3.37
CA LEU A 81 -14.60 -19.29 -2.72
C LEU A 81 -15.69 -19.72 -3.73
N GLU A 82 -16.05 -18.85 -4.67
CA GLU A 82 -17.01 -19.18 -5.72
C GLU A 82 -16.51 -20.31 -6.62
N HIS A 83 -15.23 -20.29 -7.02
CA HIS A 83 -14.64 -21.39 -7.78
C HIS A 83 -14.59 -22.71 -7.00
N ALA A 84 -14.29 -22.64 -5.70
CA ALA A 84 -14.20 -23.82 -4.84
C ALA A 84 -15.53 -24.58 -4.71
N LYS A 85 -16.68 -23.93 -4.89
CA LYS A 85 -18.00 -24.59 -4.87
C LYS A 85 -18.12 -25.75 -5.85
N SER A 86 -17.44 -25.68 -6.99
CA SER A 86 -17.46 -26.79 -7.95
C SER A 86 -16.83 -28.07 -7.41
N GLN A 87 -15.77 -27.94 -6.61
CA GLN A 87 -15.04 -29.06 -6.00
C GLN A 87 -15.68 -29.49 -4.68
N VAL A 88 -16.02 -28.53 -3.83
CA VAL A 88 -16.51 -28.80 -2.46
C VAL A 88 -17.99 -29.20 -2.45
N MET A 89 -18.80 -28.65 -3.35
CA MET A 89 -20.25 -28.86 -3.38
C MET A 89 -20.73 -29.57 -4.66
N GLY A 90 -19.82 -29.97 -5.56
CA GLY A 90 -20.18 -30.61 -6.82
C GLY A 90 -20.98 -29.73 -7.78
N LEU A 91 -20.97 -28.40 -7.60
CA LEU A 91 -21.76 -27.50 -8.45
C LEU A 91 -21.19 -27.42 -9.86
N HIS A 92 -22.07 -27.54 -10.86
CA HIS A 92 -21.70 -27.32 -12.25
C HIS A 92 -21.28 -25.86 -12.50
N LYS A 93 -20.28 -25.63 -13.35
CA LYS A 93 -19.72 -24.29 -13.65
C LYS A 93 -20.78 -23.24 -14.04
N ARG A 94 -21.85 -23.68 -14.71
CA ARG A 94 -22.99 -22.82 -15.12
C ARG A 94 -23.80 -22.25 -13.94
N ASN A 95 -23.69 -22.86 -12.77
CA ASN A 95 -24.40 -22.46 -11.56
C ASN A 95 -23.57 -21.52 -10.67
N LEU A 96 -22.33 -21.22 -11.08
CA LEU A 96 -21.47 -20.30 -10.35
C LEU A 96 -21.92 -18.86 -10.59
N ASN A 97 -21.79 -18.03 -9.55
CA ASN A 97 -22.07 -16.61 -9.64
C ASN A 97 -20.99 -15.91 -10.49
N THR A 98 -21.33 -15.70 -11.77
CA THR A 98 -20.45 -15.05 -12.74
C THR A 98 -20.09 -13.62 -12.36
N SER A 99 -20.94 -12.92 -11.60
CA SER A 99 -20.66 -11.55 -11.14
C SER A 99 -19.54 -11.50 -10.10
N PHE A 100 -19.46 -12.50 -9.21
CA PHE A 100 -18.38 -12.64 -8.22
C PHE A 100 -17.07 -12.98 -8.91
N ILE A 101 -17.12 -13.92 -9.85
CA ILE A 101 -15.95 -14.31 -10.64
C ILE A 101 -15.42 -13.12 -11.44
N ARG A 102 -16.30 -12.41 -12.16
CA ARG A 102 -15.93 -11.23 -12.95
C ARG A 102 -15.28 -10.16 -12.07
N ARG A 103 -15.91 -9.78 -10.97
CA ARG A 103 -15.40 -8.73 -10.07
C ARG A 103 -14.03 -9.08 -9.50
N GLY A 104 -13.85 -10.30 -8.98
CA GLY A 104 -12.56 -10.74 -8.45
C GLY A 104 -11.49 -10.83 -9.54
N ASN A 105 -11.87 -11.21 -10.76
CA ASN A 105 -10.96 -11.21 -11.89
C ASN A 105 -10.56 -9.81 -12.35
N ASP A 106 -11.48 -8.85 -12.33
CA ASP A 106 -11.20 -7.47 -12.73
C ASP A 106 -10.21 -6.83 -11.77
N VAL A 107 -10.43 -6.95 -10.46
CA VAL A 107 -9.50 -6.37 -9.46
C VAL A 107 -8.14 -7.08 -9.40
N ALA A 108 -8.06 -8.34 -9.86
CA ALA A 108 -6.81 -9.11 -9.82
C ALA A 108 -5.92 -8.92 -11.06
N HIS A 109 -6.48 -8.49 -12.19
CA HIS A 109 -5.73 -8.39 -13.46
C HIS A 109 -5.59 -6.96 -13.98
N ARG A 110 -6.43 -6.02 -13.51
CA ARG A 110 -6.30 -4.60 -13.84
C ARG A 110 -5.27 -3.95 -12.92
N ALA A 111 -4.46 -3.07 -13.49
CA ALA A 111 -3.61 -2.17 -12.73
C ALA A 111 -4.43 -1.02 -12.12
N TYR A 112 -4.06 -0.63 -10.90
CA TYR A 112 -4.71 0.45 -10.14
C TYR A 112 -3.63 1.31 -9.49
N GLY A 113 -3.03 2.24 -10.23
CA GLY A 113 -1.84 2.96 -9.76
C GLY A 113 -2.05 3.74 -8.47
N ALA A 114 -3.23 4.32 -8.24
CA ALA A 114 -3.52 4.98 -6.97
C ALA A 114 -3.54 4.00 -5.78
N VAL A 115 -4.03 2.79 -5.99
CA VAL A 115 -4.05 1.74 -4.97
C VAL A 115 -2.65 1.20 -4.76
N ASP A 116 -1.93 0.92 -5.84
CA ASP A 116 -0.57 0.42 -5.77
C ASP A 116 0.35 1.45 -5.12
N ALA A 117 0.18 2.74 -5.39
CA ALA A 117 0.88 3.82 -4.70
C ALA A 117 0.55 3.85 -3.19
N ALA A 118 -0.72 3.62 -2.84
CA ALA A 118 -1.14 3.57 -1.45
C ALA A 118 -0.49 2.42 -0.67
N ILE A 119 -0.09 1.33 -1.34
CA ILE A 119 0.67 0.24 -0.71
C ILE A 119 2.05 0.74 -0.23
N PHE A 120 2.70 1.66 -0.95
CA PHE A 120 3.99 2.24 -0.55
C PHE A 120 3.86 3.23 0.61
N ALA A 121 2.78 4.01 0.63
CA ALA A 121 2.48 4.96 1.70
C ALA A 121 2.00 4.25 2.98
N GLY A 122 1.37 3.08 2.84
CA GLY A 122 0.95 2.27 3.97
C GLY A 122 2.09 1.48 4.62
N ASN A 123 1.83 0.96 5.81
CA ASN A 123 2.70 -0.01 6.50
C ASN A 123 2.46 -1.44 5.98
N HIS A 124 2.32 -1.60 4.67
CA HIS A 124 2.04 -2.88 4.01
C HIS A 124 3.28 -3.57 3.45
N LEU A 125 4.35 -2.81 3.22
CA LEU A 125 5.62 -3.29 2.68
C LEU A 125 6.75 -3.01 3.68
N THR A 126 7.70 -3.94 3.77
CA THR A 126 9.00 -3.72 4.42
C THR A 126 9.85 -2.74 3.61
N ASP A 127 10.86 -2.13 4.24
CA ASP A 127 11.78 -1.21 3.55
C ASP A 127 12.58 -1.86 2.42
N LEU A 128 12.79 -3.19 2.49
CA LEU A 128 13.41 -3.94 1.41
C LEU A 128 12.46 -4.07 0.21
N GLU A 129 11.20 -4.45 0.46
CA GLU A 129 10.18 -4.55 -0.59
C GLU A 129 9.90 -3.20 -1.25
N LYS A 130 9.81 -2.11 -0.47
CA LYS A 130 9.65 -0.75 -1.02
C LYS A 130 10.76 -0.42 -2.02
N ARG A 131 12.03 -0.62 -1.64
CA ARG A 131 13.18 -0.35 -2.51
C ARG A 131 13.19 -1.20 -3.78
N GLN A 132 12.77 -2.45 -3.69
CA GLN A 132 12.71 -3.35 -4.84
C GLN A 132 11.55 -3.03 -5.79
N LEU A 133 10.38 -2.67 -5.24
CA LEU A 133 9.15 -2.49 -6.00
C LEU A 133 8.97 -1.07 -6.54
N GLU A 134 9.65 -0.06 -5.99
CA GLU A 134 9.50 1.33 -6.44
C GLU A 134 9.94 1.51 -7.91
N GLY A 135 11.07 0.90 -8.30
CA GLY A 135 11.51 0.90 -9.69
C GLY A 135 10.52 0.18 -10.62
N VAL A 136 9.97 -0.94 -10.16
CA VAL A 136 8.94 -1.71 -10.90
C VAL A 136 7.66 -0.90 -11.04
N TYR A 137 7.25 -0.17 -10.00
CA TYR A 137 6.11 0.73 -10.04
C TYR A 137 6.28 1.77 -11.13
N GLY A 138 7.45 2.42 -11.20
CA GLY A 138 7.77 3.36 -12.28
C GLY A 138 7.67 2.72 -13.67
N LEU A 139 8.14 1.48 -13.85
CA LEU A 139 8.03 0.79 -15.14
C LEU A 139 6.58 0.47 -15.55
N ILE A 140 5.69 0.20 -14.58
CA ILE A 140 4.27 -0.08 -14.84
C ILE A 140 3.48 1.22 -15.07
N TYR A 141 3.78 2.27 -14.31
CA TYR A 141 3.03 3.52 -14.25
C TYR A 141 3.75 4.69 -14.91
N ASP A 142 4.46 4.42 -16.00
CA ASP A 142 5.01 5.42 -16.92
C ASP A 142 6.02 6.41 -16.30
N GLY A 143 6.95 5.89 -15.53
CA GLY A 143 8.03 6.65 -14.87
C GLY A 143 7.58 7.41 -13.62
N LEU A 144 6.30 7.31 -13.22
CA LEU A 144 5.81 7.93 -12.00
C LEU A 144 6.33 7.22 -10.76
N CYS A 145 6.71 7.99 -9.74
CA CYS A 145 6.86 7.45 -8.39
C CYS A 145 5.50 7.38 -7.69
N PRO A 146 5.34 6.51 -6.67
CA PRO A 146 4.10 6.39 -5.90
C PRO A 146 3.54 7.73 -5.39
N GLN A 147 4.41 8.61 -4.88
CA GLN A 147 4.03 9.88 -4.26
C GLN A 147 3.46 10.87 -5.28
N ASN A 148 3.90 10.80 -6.54
CA ASN A 148 3.52 11.73 -7.59
C ASN A 148 2.45 11.17 -8.52
N TYR A 149 1.93 9.97 -8.26
CA TYR A 149 0.94 9.35 -9.14
C TYR A 149 -0.27 10.27 -9.36
N GLY A 150 -0.79 10.90 -8.30
CA GLY A 150 -1.94 11.81 -8.37
C GLY A 150 -1.67 13.16 -9.06
N SER A 151 -0.47 13.42 -9.55
CA SER A 151 -0.11 14.69 -10.21
C SER A 151 -0.57 14.77 -11.68
N MET A 152 -1.00 13.65 -12.26
CA MET A 152 -1.46 13.58 -13.65
C MET A 152 -2.95 13.87 -13.76
N PRO A 153 -3.42 14.41 -14.91
CA PRO A 153 -4.83 14.68 -15.13
C PRO A 153 -5.64 13.36 -15.23
N PRO A 154 -6.94 13.34 -14.87
CA PRO A 154 -7.75 12.13 -14.73
C PRO A 154 -7.72 11.14 -15.91
N ARG A 155 -7.86 11.62 -17.15
CA ARG A 155 -7.80 10.77 -18.35
C ARG A 155 -6.40 10.20 -18.57
N MET A 156 -5.35 10.93 -18.20
CA MET A 156 -3.98 10.41 -18.28
C MET A 156 -3.77 9.33 -17.22
N LEU A 157 -4.24 9.53 -15.98
CA LEU A 157 -4.23 8.49 -14.95
C LEU A 157 -4.97 7.21 -15.40
N GLN A 158 -6.11 7.37 -16.08
CA GLN A 158 -6.83 6.24 -16.65
C GLN A 158 -6.02 5.55 -17.77
N ALA A 159 -5.38 6.31 -18.66
CA ALA A 159 -4.52 5.77 -19.71
C ALA A 159 -3.35 4.96 -19.10
N ILE A 160 -2.69 5.53 -18.11
CA ILE A 160 -1.58 4.89 -17.38
C ILE A 160 -2.06 3.59 -16.72
N ASN A 161 -3.26 3.54 -16.14
CA ASN A 161 -3.81 2.29 -15.58
C ASN A 161 -4.10 1.22 -16.65
N HIS A 162 -4.65 1.62 -17.80
CA HIS A 162 -4.86 0.69 -18.90
C HIS A 162 -3.52 0.14 -19.43
N GLN A 163 -2.54 1.02 -19.63
CA GLN A 163 -1.20 0.62 -20.04
C GLN A 163 -0.51 -0.25 -18.98
N GLY A 164 -0.63 0.09 -17.70
CA GLY A 164 -0.10 -0.71 -16.60
C GLY A 164 -0.68 -2.12 -16.56
N SER A 165 -1.96 -2.27 -16.90
CA SER A 165 -2.61 -3.60 -17.04
C SER A 165 -1.97 -4.40 -18.18
N VAL A 166 -1.69 -3.75 -19.32
CA VAL A 166 -1.02 -4.37 -20.46
C VAL A 166 0.41 -4.80 -20.11
N VAL A 167 1.19 -3.91 -19.50
CA VAL A 167 2.60 -4.14 -19.14
C VAL A 167 2.73 -5.26 -18.11
N SER A 168 1.97 -5.18 -17.02
CA SER A 168 2.02 -6.18 -15.93
C SER A 168 1.62 -7.58 -16.41
N LEU A 169 0.57 -7.70 -17.22
CA LEU A 169 0.17 -8.99 -17.78
C LEU A 169 1.16 -9.53 -18.80
N TYR A 170 1.82 -8.67 -19.56
CA TYR A 170 2.87 -9.13 -20.47
C TYR A 170 4.04 -9.72 -19.71
N ALA A 171 4.44 -9.10 -18.60
CA ALA A 171 5.45 -9.64 -17.71
C ALA A 171 4.99 -10.98 -17.09
N LEU A 172 3.75 -11.06 -16.59
CA LEU A 172 3.21 -12.27 -15.95
C LEU A 172 3.15 -13.47 -16.90
N ASN A 173 2.81 -13.25 -18.16
CA ASN A 173 2.64 -14.33 -19.14
C ASN A 173 3.93 -14.60 -19.94
N ASN A 174 5.11 -14.20 -19.45
CA ASN A 174 6.41 -14.35 -20.13
C ASN A 174 6.41 -13.83 -21.58
N GLY A 175 5.65 -12.76 -21.85
CA GLY A 175 5.49 -12.21 -23.18
C GLY A 175 4.76 -13.11 -24.19
N SER A 176 4.06 -14.15 -23.73
CA SER A 176 3.26 -15.05 -24.59
C SER A 176 1.97 -14.39 -25.14
N MET A 177 1.78 -13.10 -24.88
CA MET A 177 0.67 -12.31 -25.41
C MET A 177 1.00 -11.72 -26.78
N SER A 178 -0.03 -11.37 -27.55
CA SER A 178 0.10 -10.79 -28.89
C SER A 178 0.99 -9.54 -28.89
N ILE A 179 2.15 -9.63 -29.54
CA ILE A 179 3.05 -8.49 -29.77
C ILE A 179 2.31 -7.37 -30.50
N ARG A 180 1.42 -7.71 -31.44
CA ARG A 180 0.59 -6.74 -32.17
C ARG A 180 -0.32 -5.94 -31.24
N ASP A 181 -0.97 -6.61 -30.29
CA ASP A 181 -1.90 -5.94 -29.36
C ASP A 181 -1.12 -5.04 -28.41
N LYS A 182 0.06 -5.49 -27.95
CA LYS A 182 0.97 -4.67 -27.13
C LYS A 182 1.44 -3.44 -27.88
N GLN A 183 1.84 -3.58 -29.15
CA GLN A 183 2.28 -2.46 -29.97
C GLN A 183 1.14 -1.46 -30.17
N ALA A 184 -0.06 -1.92 -30.52
CA ALA A 184 -1.21 -1.04 -30.73
C ALA A 184 -1.66 -0.30 -29.45
N ALA A 185 -1.50 -0.94 -28.27
CA ALA A 185 -1.67 -0.27 -26.99
C ALA A 185 -0.58 0.80 -26.78
N GLY A 186 0.69 0.48 -27.07
CA GLY A 186 1.81 1.43 -27.05
C GLY A 186 1.57 2.65 -27.93
N ASP A 187 1.19 2.45 -29.19
CA ASP A 187 0.89 3.55 -30.12
C ASP A 187 -0.24 4.46 -29.60
N SER A 188 -1.26 3.87 -28.95
CA SER A 188 -2.34 4.64 -28.34
C SER A 188 -1.87 5.43 -27.12
N MET A 189 -0.99 4.85 -26.31
CA MET A 189 -0.40 5.51 -25.16
C MET A 189 0.53 6.66 -25.58
N ASP A 190 1.36 6.45 -26.60
CA ASP A 190 2.27 7.48 -27.12
C ASP A 190 1.52 8.67 -27.71
N PHE A 191 0.40 8.42 -28.41
CA PHE A 191 -0.50 9.48 -28.83
C PHE A 191 -1.00 10.32 -27.65
N LEU A 192 -1.47 9.67 -26.58
CA LEU A 192 -2.01 10.37 -25.40
C LEU A 192 -0.94 11.22 -24.70
N LYS A 193 0.28 10.70 -24.56
CA LYS A 193 1.42 11.45 -24.01
C LYS A 193 1.74 12.69 -24.82
N ASN A 194 1.93 12.51 -26.13
CA ASN A 194 2.28 13.60 -27.04
C ASN A 194 1.18 14.66 -27.04
N LYS A 195 -0.09 14.25 -27.06
CA LYS A 195 -1.22 15.18 -27.08
C LYS A 195 -1.37 15.94 -25.77
N ARG A 196 -1.06 15.33 -24.63
CA ARG A 196 -1.02 16.03 -23.33
C ARG A 196 0.05 17.12 -23.32
N ILE A 197 1.25 16.82 -23.81
CA ILE A 197 2.35 17.80 -23.90
C ILE A 197 1.97 18.96 -24.83
N GLU A 198 1.31 18.67 -25.95
CA GLU A 198 0.86 19.66 -26.94
C GLU A 198 -0.23 20.59 -26.39
N LEU A 199 -1.25 20.03 -25.73
CA LEU A 199 -2.46 20.78 -25.33
C LEU A 199 -2.39 21.35 -23.91
N GLY A 200 -1.57 20.79 -23.03
CA GLY A 200 -1.65 21.00 -21.59
C GLY A 200 -2.84 20.28 -20.94
N ASP A 201 -2.84 20.21 -19.60
CA ASP A 201 -3.74 19.33 -18.84
C ASP A 201 -5.24 19.65 -19.03
N GLU A 202 -5.62 20.94 -19.03
CA GLU A 202 -7.04 21.31 -19.10
C GLU A 202 -7.66 21.01 -20.46
N ALA A 203 -6.96 21.35 -21.55
CA ALA A 203 -7.46 21.09 -22.91
C ALA A 203 -7.40 19.60 -23.25
N PHE A 204 -6.41 18.87 -22.75
CA PHE A 204 -6.31 17.41 -22.88
C PHE A 204 -7.56 16.69 -22.34
N GLU A 205 -8.05 17.11 -21.17
CA GLU A 205 -9.23 16.51 -20.54
C GLU A 205 -10.53 16.70 -21.34
N LYS A 206 -10.58 17.70 -22.23
CA LYS A 206 -11.78 18.02 -23.03
C LYS A 206 -11.67 17.54 -24.48
N TYR A 207 -10.48 17.13 -24.92
CA TYR A 207 -10.24 16.77 -26.32
C TYR A 207 -10.89 15.43 -26.71
N GLU A 208 -11.55 15.39 -27.87
CA GLU A 208 -12.34 14.23 -28.30
C GLU A 208 -11.44 13.05 -28.70
N ASP A 209 -10.37 13.30 -29.44
CA ASP A 209 -9.47 12.21 -29.86
C ASP A 209 -8.73 11.59 -28.66
N VAL A 210 -8.50 12.35 -27.59
CA VAL A 210 -8.00 11.81 -26.32
C VAL A 210 -8.98 10.78 -25.77
N ALA A 211 -10.29 11.07 -25.77
CA ALA A 211 -11.29 10.10 -25.32
C ALA A 211 -11.31 8.85 -26.21
N ARG A 212 -11.20 9.01 -27.53
CA ARG A 212 -11.17 7.89 -28.50
C ARG A 212 -9.94 6.99 -28.29
N HIS A 213 -8.76 7.57 -28.15
CA HIS A 213 -7.53 6.81 -27.91
C HIS A 213 -7.50 6.16 -26.53
N LEU A 214 -8.03 6.84 -25.50
CA LEU A 214 -8.17 6.28 -24.17
C LEU A 214 -9.11 5.05 -24.16
N GLN A 215 -10.26 5.15 -24.84
CA GLN A 215 -11.17 4.02 -24.98
C GLN A 215 -10.48 2.85 -25.69
N ARG A 216 -9.80 3.11 -26.81
CA ARG A 216 -9.07 2.08 -27.56
C ARG A 216 -8.00 1.39 -26.71
N LEU A 217 -7.26 2.15 -25.90
CA LEU A 217 -6.28 1.61 -24.96
C LEU A 217 -6.96 0.72 -23.90
N GLY A 218 -8.12 1.13 -23.39
CA GLY A 218 -8.95 0.32 -22.49
C GLY A 218 -9.42 -1.00 -23.14
N GLU A 219 -9.85 -0.97 -24.40
CA GLU A 219 -10.25 -2.16 -25.16
C GLU A 219 -9.08 -3.14 -25.34
N PHE A 220 -7.87 -2.63 -25.62
CA PHE A 220 -6.67 -3.47 -25.68
C PHE A 220 -6.34 -4.10 -24.33
N ALA A 221 -6.42 -3.34 -23.23
CA ALA A 221 -6.23 -3.88 -21.89
C ALA A 221 -7.24 -5.01 -21.60
N ASP A 222 -8.51 -4.82 -21.95
CA ASP A 222 -9.57 -5.81 -21.74
C ASP A 222 -9.36 -7.08 -22.57
N LEU A 223 -8.95 -6.94 -23.84
CA LEU A 223 -8.61 -8.05 -24.71
C LEU A 223 -7.44 -8.87 -24.15
N ILE A 224 -6.40 -8.18 -23.69
CA ILE A 224 -5.19 -8.76 -23.10
C ILE A 224 -5.52 -9.50 -21.79
N ILE A 225 -6.29 -8.88 -20.91
CA ILE A 225 -6.79 -9.48 -19.68
C ILE A 225 -7.58 -10.77 -20.00
N ALA A 226 -8.46 -10.73 -21.00
CA ALA A 226 -9.25 -11.91 -21.40
C ALA A 226 -8.38 -13.05 -21.96
N LYS A 227 -7.29 -12.73 -22.67
CA LYS A 227 -6.31 -13.73 -23.15
C LYS A 227 -5.54 -14.36 -22.00
N SER A 228 -5.00 -13.55 -21.08
CA SER A 228 -4.27 -14.06 -19.91
C SER A 228 -5.13 -14.98 -19.04
N ARG A 229 -6.39 -14.61 -18.80
CA ARG A 229 -7.35 -15.47 -18.06
C ARG A 229 -7.54 -16.84 -18.70
N ARG A 230 -7.61 -16.90 -20.05
CA ARG A 230 -7.75 -18.17 -20.78
C ARG A 230 -6.49 -19.03 -20.67
N GLN A 231 -5.31 -18.43 -20.76
CA GLN A 231 -4.04 -19.16 -20.59
C GLN A 231 -3.90 -19.72 -19.18
N GLY A 232 -4.20 -18.95 -18.14
CA GLY A 232 -4.19 -19.42 -16.76
C GLY A 232 -5.17 -20.59 -16.53
N ALA A 233 -6.36 -20.54 -17.15
CA ALA A 233 -7.32 -21.65 -17.08
C ALA A 233 -6.82 -22.92 -17.78
N LEU A 234 -6.06 -22.80 -18.88
CA LEU A 234 -5.46 -23.94 -19.59
C LEU A 234 -4.28 -24.54 -18.83
N ALA A 235 -3.44 -23.72 -18.19
CA ALA A 235 -2.33 -24.17 -17.36
C ALA A 235 -2.79 -24.98 -16.13
N HIS A 236 -3.99 -24.68 -15.60
CA HIS A 236 -4.63 -25.46 -14.54
C HIS A 236 -5.63 -26.51 -15.05
N GLY A 237 -5.72 -26.71 -16.38
CA GLY A 237 -6.74 -27.52 -17.06
C GLY A 237 -6.23 -28.78 -17.79
N ALA A 238 -4.93 -29.09 -17.74
CA ALA A 238 -4.34 -30.34 -18.23
C ALA A 238 -3.55 -30.98 -17.06
N SER A 239 -3.84 -32.18 -16.53
CA SER A 239 -4.24 -33.44 -17.17
C SER A 239 -5.31 -34.22 -16.38
N PRO A 240 -6.25 -34.93 -17.03
CA PRO A 240 -6.97 -36.04 -16.42
C PRO A 240 -6.03 -37.26 -16.45
N GLY A 241 -5.20 -37.43 -15.42
CA GLY A 241 -4.28 -38.57 -15.40
C GLY A 241 -3.14 -38.50 -14.41
N THR A 242 -3.36 -38.05 -13.18
CA THR A 242 -2.55 -38.49 -12.02
C THR A 242 -3.30 -38.12 -10.75
N LEU A 243 -3.93 -39.11 -10.13
CA LEU A 243 -4.34 -39.03 -8.73
C LEU A 243 -3.06 -38.91 -7.91
N SER A 244 -2.72 -37.70 -7.48
CA SER A 244 -1.77 -37.49 -6.39
C SER A 244 -2.55 -37.07 -5.15
N THR A 245 -2.92 -38.09 -4.38
CA THR A 245 -3.39 -37.99 -3.00
C THR A 245 -2.29 -37.39 -2.14
N SER A 246 -2.48 -36.16 -1.65
CA SER A 246 -2.03 -35.67 -0.33
C SER A 246 -2.21 -34.15 -0.25
N TYR A 247 -3.42 -33.70 0.08
CA TYR A 247 -3.59 -32.40 0.76
C TYR A 247 -3.70 -32.67 2.26
N GLY A 248 -2.55 -32.78 2.92
CA GLY A 248 -2.43 -32.57 4.36
C GLY A 248 -1.95 -31.13 4.62
N PRO A 249 -2.35 -30.48 5.72
CA PRO A 249 -1.86 -29.15 6.07
C PRO A 249 -0.34 -29.17 6.32
N PRO A 250 0.37 -28.03 6.22
CA PRO A 250 1.82 -27.99 6.37
C PRO A 250 2.20 -28.45 7.78
N GLN A 251 2.88 -29.60 7.89
CA GLN A 251 3.51 -29.95 9.14
C GLN A 251 4.70 -29.02 9.35
N THR A 252 4.64 -28.27 10.46
CA THR A 252 5.76 -27.50 10.99
C THR A 252 6.97 -28.42 11.19
N SER A 253 8.09 -28.06 10.57
CA SER A 253 9.40 -28.71 10.75
C SER A 253 9.78 -28.76 12.24
N PRO A 254 10.11 -29.92 12.82
CA PRO A 254 10.65 -29.96 14.16
C PRO A 254 12.12 -29.54 14.14
N PHE A 255 12.41 -28.53 14.95
CA PHE A 255 13.73 -28.11 15.39
C PHE A 255 14.68 -29.31 15.59
N ARG A 256 15.79 -29.34 14.85
CA ARG A 256 16.94 -30.19 15.17
C ARG A 256 17.59 -29.67 16.46
N GLN A 257 17.38 -30.36 17.58
CA GLN A 257 18.26 -30.27 18.73
C GLN A 257 19.50 -31.12 18.45
N ASN A 258 20.66 -30.48 18.40
CA ASN A 258 21.96 -31.13 18.39
C ASN A 258 22.26 -31.66 19.78
N CYS A 259 22.46 -32.98 19.92
CA CYS A 259 23.15 -33.56 21.06
C CYS A 259 24.41 -34.31 20.60
N PRO A 260 25.52 -34.25 21.36
CA PRO A 260 26.85 -34.63 20.90
C PRO A 260 27.13 -36.12 21.13
N THR A 261 27.87 -36.72 20.20
CA THR A 261 28.42 -38.07 20.29
C THR A 261 29.77 -38.09 21.01
N SER A 262 29.91 -38.95 22.01
CA SER A 262 31.20 -39.47 22.51
C SER A 262 30.95 -40.72 23.39
N PRO A 263 31.96 -41.55 23.74
CA PRO A 263 32.34 -42.72 22.94
C PRO A 263 32.35 -44.04 23.75
N HIS A 264 32.62 -45.12 23.02
CA HIS A 264 32.87 -46.52 23.42
C HIS A 264 33.49 -46.80 24.81
N SER A 265 33.09 -47.92 25.43
CA SER A 265 34.02 -49.01 25.84
C SER A 265 33.34 -50.27 26.40
N HIS A 266 34.08 -51.39 26.25
CA HIS A 266 33.95 -52.76 26.79
C HIS A 266 33.28 -53.82 25.89
N LEU A 267 34.05 -54.71 25.21
CA LEU A 267 34.74 -55.93 25.69
C LEU A 267 33.75 -56.96 26.28
N ASP A 268 33.68 -58.25 25.91
CA ASP A 268 34.58 -59.14 25.18
C ASP A 268 33.88 -60.51 24.96
N LYS A 269 34.56 -61.41 24.21
CA LYS A 269 34.37 -62.88 24.06
C LYS A 269 33.47 -63.37 22.92
N SER A 270 33.78 -64.43 22.14
CA SER A 270 35.00 -65.18 21.81
C SER A 270 34.60 -66.35 20.87
N PHE A 271 35.53 -66.80 20.01
CA PHE A 271 35.59 -68.09 19.26
C PHE A 271 34.63 -68.25 18.04
N ARG A 272 35.00 -68.86 16.90
CA ARG A 272 36.14 -69.71 16.51
C ARG A 272 36.25 -69.82 14.96
N LYS A 273 37.49 -69.72 14.45
CA LYS A 273 38.17 -70.43 13.33
C LYS A 273 37.47 -70.81 12.01
N GLY A 274 38.18 -70.52 10.90
CA GLY A 274 38.23 -71.36 9.67
C GLY A 274 38.50 -70.55 8.38
N HIS A 275 39.72 -70.07 8.13
CA HIS A 275 40.63 -70.57 7.07
C HIS A 275 40.10 -70.54 5.61
N ASN A 276 40.38 -69.42 4.92
CA ASN A 276 41.19 -69.28 3.69
C ASN A 276 40.75 -69.86 2.31
N PRO A 277 41.27 -69.27 1.20
CA PRO A 277 40.59 -68.94 -0.09
C PRO A 277 40.99 -69.96 -1.22
N PRO A 278 41.00 -69.73 -2.57
CA PRO A 278 40.84 -68.51 -3.41
C PRO A 278 40.21 -68.66 -4.83
N LEU A 279 40.28 -67.54 -5.59
CA LEU A 279 40.61 -67.41 -7.03
C LEU A 279 39.63 -67.88 -8.14
N ASN A 280 39.42 -66.95 -9.08
CA ASN A 280 39.18 -67.10 -10.53
C ASN A 280 37.97 -67.92 -11.00
N GLN A 281 36.97 -67.29 -11.61
CA GLN A 281 36.87 -66.88 -13.03
C GLN A 281 35.64 -66.00 -13.20
#